data_AF-A0A934XTZ2-F1
#
_entry.id   AF-A0A934XTZ2-F1
#
_cell.length_a   1.000
_cell.length_b   1.000
_cell.length_c   1.000
_cell.angle_alpha   90.00
_cell.angle_beta   90.00
_cell.angle_gamma   90.00
#
_symmetry.space_group_name_H-M   'P 1'
#
loop_
_entity.id
_entity.type
_entity.pdbx_description
1 polymer ?
#
loop_
_entity_poly.entity_id
_entity_poly.type
_entity_poly.pdbx_seq_one_letter_code
_entity_poly.pdbx_strand_id
1 'polypeptide(L)'
;MNYQTGYAFRRALEARLLKQSTEGSLSLVRLRKLIAFDRFLARLLAVQPDGWLLKGGLALQLRLGQRARTTKDVDVLLRLPRPEIGPTLLRAANLDLGDWFSFMVQRDPTPLPGLADGGWRFFVNARLSVIR
;
A
#
# COMPACT_ATOMS: atom_id res chain seq x y z
N MET A 1 7.83 -4.15 -19.25
CA MET A 1 7.15 -3.25 -20.21
C MET A 1 7.32 -1.83 -19.72
N ASN A 2 8.03 -0.99 -20.47
CA ASN A 2 8.17 0.43 -20.14
C ASN A 2 7.10 1.21 -20.89
N TYR A 3 6.24 1.92 -20.16
CA TYR A 3 5.28 2.85 -20.76
C TYR A 3 5.93 4.23 -20.84
N GLN A 4 5.80 4.92 -21.98
CA GLN A 4 6.41 6.23 -22.19
C GLN A 4 5.72 7.35 -21.38
N THR A 5 4.45 7.16 -21.01
CA THR A 5 3.68 8.14 -20.24
C THR A 5 2.89 7.46 -19.11
N GLY A 6 2.63 8.22 -18.03
CA GLY A 6 1.79 7.75 -16.94
C GLY A 6 0.35 7.49 -17.37
N TYR A 7 -0.12 8.21 -18.40
CA TYR A 7 -1.43 7.96 -19.01
C TYR A 7 -1.50 6.59 -19.68
N ALA A 8 -0.48 6.23 -20.46
CA ALA A 8 -0.41 4.91 -21.11
C ALA A 8 -0.34 3.80 -20.06
N PHE A 9 0.46 3.98 -19.00
CA PHE A 9 0.52 3.04 -17.88
C PHE A 9 -0.86 2.89 -17.20
N ARG A 10 -1.52 4.01 -16.87
CA ARG A 10 -2.84 4.03 -16.24
C ARG A 10 -3.88 3.27 -17.04
N ARG A 11 -3.98 3.58 -18.34
CA ARG A 11 -4.90 2.91 -19.27
C ARG A 11 -4.68 1.40 -19.28
N ALA A 12 -3.43 0.97 -19.40
CA ALA A 12 -3.09 -0.44 -19.47
C ALA A 12 -3.32 -1.18 -18.14
N LEU A 13 -2.98 -0.55 -17.01
CA LEU A 13 -3.26 -1.08 -15.68
C LEU A 13 -4.77 -1.25 -15.48
N GLU A 14 -5.55 -0.20 -15.71
CA GLU A 14 -7.01 -0.23 -15.55
C GLU A 14 -7.68 -1.27 -16.46
N ALA A 15 -7.24 -1.40 -17.71
CA ALA A 15 -7.75 -2.44 -18.60
C ALA A 15 -7.49 -3.86 -18.07
N ARG A 16 -6.29 -4.12 -17.51
CA ARG A 16 -5.95 -5.41 -16.89
C ARG A 16 -6.76 -5.67 -15.62
N LEU A 17 -6.92 -4.67 -14.75
CA LEU A 17 -7.70 -4.81 -13.52
C LEU A 17 -9.19 -5.04 -13.83
N LEU A 18 -9.73 -4.36 -14.85
CA LEU A 18 -11.11 -4.56 -15.28
C LEU A 18 -11.31 -5.99 -15.80
N LYS A 19 -10.45 -6.46 -16.70
CA LYS A 19 -10.48 -7.84 -17.21
C LYS A 19 -10.43 -8.86 -16.06
N GLN A 20 -9.50 -8.68 -15.12
CA GLN A 20 -9.38 -9.57 -13.96
C GLN A 20 -10.62 -9.51 -13.04
N SER A 21 -11.26 -8.34 -12.92
CA SER A 21 -12.50 -8.21 -12.14
C SER A 21 -13.69 -8.88 -12.80
N THR A 22 -13.76 -8.93 -14.14
CA THR A 22 -14.86 -9.57 -14.87
C THR A 22 -14.70 -11.09 -14.95
N GLU A 23 -13.46 -11.57 -14.96
CA GLU A 23 -13.13 -13.00 -15.05
C GLU A 23 -12.96 -13.66 -13.67
N GLY A 24 -12.80 -12.88 -12.60
CA GLY A 24 -12.52 -13.36 -11.24
C GLY A 24 -13.58 -12.98 -10.20
N SER A 25 -13.34 -13.39 -8.95
CA SER A 25 -14.24 -13.15 -7.81
C SER A 25 -13.99 -11.82 -7.07
N LEU A 26 -12.92 -11.09 -7.42
CA LEU A 26 -12.55 -9.83 -6.77
C LEU A 26 -13.10 -8.64 -7.54
N SER A 27 -13.74 -7.71 -6.83
CA SER A 27 -14.19 -6.46 -7.43
C SER A 27 -13.03 -5.58 -7.90
N LEU A 28 -13.26 -4.78 -8.94
CA LEU A 28 -12.30 -3.81 -9.46
C LEU A 28 -11.73 -2.88 -8.38
N VAL A 29 -12.58 -2.42 -7.46
CA VAL A 29 -12.17 -1.59 -6.32
C VAL A 29 -11.19 -2.33 -5.41
N ARG A 30 -11.41 -3.63 -5.15
CA ARG A 30 -10.50 -4.44 -4.34
C ARG A 30 -9.16 -4.63 -5.05
N LEU A 31 -9.17 -4.89 -6.35
CA LEU A 31 -7.96 -5.06 -7.16
C LEU A 31 -7.12 -3.78 -7.19
N ARG A 32 -7.74 -2.62 -7.43
CA ARG A 32 -7.05 -1.30 -7.32
C ARG A 32 -6.39 -1.10 -5.97
N LYS A 33 -7.11 -1.46 -4.89
CA LYS A 33 -6.60 -1.35 -3.52
C LYS A 33 -5.42 -2.29 -3.25
N LEU A 34 -5.46 -3.52 -3.78
CA LEU A 34 -4.35 -4.46 -3.67
C LEU A 34 -3.09 -3.95 -4.36
N ILE A 35 -3.21 -3.36 -5.55
CA ILE A 35 -2.08 -2.73 -6.24
C ILE A 35 -1.53 -1.56 -5.42
N ALA A 36 -2.39 -0.69 -4.88
CA ALA A 36 -1.94 0.41 -4.03
C ALA A 36 -1.18 -0.08 -2.78
N PHE A 37 -1.66 -1.15 -2.14
CA PHE A 37 -0.98 -1.78 -0.99
C PHE A 37 0.39 -2.32 -1.38
N ASP A 38 0.43 -3.12 -2.44
CA ASP A 38 1.64 -3.74 -2.95
C ASP A 38 2.71 -2.69 -3.31
N ARG A 39 2.32 -1.61 -4.02
CA ARG A 39 3.23 -0.51 -4.39
C ARG A 39 3.69 0.34 -3.21
N PHE A 40 2.86 0.49 -2.16
CA PHE A 40 3.28 1.16 -0.94
C PHE A 40 4.24 0.28 -0.11
N LEU A 41 3.95 -1.02 0.02
CA LEU A 41 4.84 -1.97 0.70
C LEU A 41 6.22 -2.04 0.03
N ALA A 42 6.27 -1.98 -1.31
CA ALA A 42 7.54 -1.91 -2.04
C ALA A 42 8.41 -0.69 -1.60
N ARG A 43 7.78 0.46 -1.35
CA ARG A 43 8.49 1.66 -0.85
C ARG A 43 8.94 1.52 0.59
N LEU A 44 8.11 0.92 1.45
CA LEU A 44 8.49 0.62 2.83
C LEU A 44 9.74 -0.27 2.87
N LEU A 45 9.76 -1.34 2.07
CA LEU A 45 10.87 -2.27 1.96
C LEU A 45 12.11 -1.62 1.31
N ALA A 46 11.95 -0.78 0.30
CA ALA A 46 13.09 -0.10 -0.30
C ALA A 46 13.79 0.88 0.67
N VAL A 47 13.03 1.56 1.54
CA VAL A 47 13.60 2.49 2.53
C VAL A 47 14.15 1.77 3.76
N GLN A 48 13.50 0.68 4.21
CA GLN A 48 13.92 -0.07 5.39
C GLN A 48 13.68 -1.58 5.18
N PRO A 49 14.57 -2.27 4.44
CA PRO A 49 14.36 -3.66 3.99
C PRO A 49 14.02 -4.63 5.12
N ASP A 50 14.72 -4.52 6.25
CA ASP A 50 14.60 -5.47 7.36
C ASP A 50 13.82 -4.92 8.57
N GLY A 51 13.20 -3.76 8.44
CA GLY A 51 12.48 -3.13 9.54
C GLY A 51 11.03 -3.59 9.66
N TRP A 52 10.42 -4.02 8.55
CA TRP A 52 8.97 -4.22 8.48
C TRP A 52 8.57 -5.68 8.62
N LEU A 53 7.48 -5.90 9.33
CA LEU A 53 6.75 -7.17 9.36
C LEU A 53 5.30 -6.92 8.99
N LEU A 54 4.83 -7.58 7.93
CA LEU A 54 3.42 -7.55 7.54
C LEU A 54 2.61 -8.47 8.46
N LYS A 55 1.48 -7.96 8.98
CA LYS A 55 0.58 -8.69 9.87
C LYS A 55 -0.88 -8.51 9.43
N GLY A 56 -1.80 -8.99 10.26
CA GLY A 56 -3.23 -8.73 10.12
C GLY A 56 -3.87 -9.36 8.88
N GLY A 57 -4.96 -8.76 8.42
CA GLY A 57 -5.80 -9.33 7.37
C GLY A 57 -5.11 -9.46 6.01
N LEU A 58 -4.19 -8.53 5.67
CA LEU A 58 -3.49 -8.59 4.38
C LEU A 58 -2.51 -9.77 4.36
N ALA A 59 -1.78 -10.01 5.46
CA ALA A 59 -0.90 -11.17 5.57
C ALA A 59 -1.67 -12.49 5.40
N LEU A 60 -2.83 -12.61 6.04
CA LEU A 60 -3.70 -13.79 5.88
C LEU A 60 -4.23 -13.92 4.45
N GLN A 61 -4.60 -12.81 3.81
CA GLN A 61 -5.06 -12.84 2.41
C GLN A 61 -3.96 -13.28 1.45
N LEU A 62 -2.72 -12.84 1.64
CA LEU A 62 -1.59 -13.29 0.84
C LEU A 62 -1.28 -14.78 1.06
N ARG A 63 -1.48 -15.29 2.28
CA ARG A 63 -1.20 -16.69 2.63
C ARG A 63 -2.31 -17.66 2.23
N LEU A 64 -3.57 -17.26 2.35
CA LEU A 64 -4.74 -18.15 2.21
C LEU A 64 -5.54 -17.90 0.92
N GLY A 65 -5.26 -16.82 0.19
CA GLY A 65 -5.94 -16.44 -1.03
C GLY A 65 -7.43 -16.14 -0.79
N GLN A 66 -8.30 -16.70 -1.64
CA GLN A 66 -9.75 -16.46 -1.60
C GLN A 66 -10.45 -16.97 -0.33
N ARG A 67 -9.76 -17.79 0.48
CA ARG A 67 -10.30 -18.29 1.76
C ARG A 67 -10.26 -17.27 2.89
N ALA A 68 -9.50 -16.18 2.75
CA ALA A 68 -9.45 -15.12 3.73
C ALA A 68 -10.45 -14.01 3.42
N ARG A 69 -11.06 -13.43 4.47
CA ARG A 69 -11.87 -12.22 4.34
C ARG A 69 -11.04 -11.08 3.74
N THR A 70 -11.68 -10.21 2.96
CA THR A 70 -11.02 -9.00 2.47
C THR A 70 -10.73 -8.03 3.62
N THR A 71 -9.58 -7.37 3.58
CA THR A 71 -9.21 -6.32 4.54
C THR A 71 -9.21 -4.94 3.87
N LYS A 72 -9.56 -3.92 4.66
CA LYS A 72 -9.47 -2.51 4.26
C LYS A 72 -8.13 -1.89 4.64
N ASP A 73 -7.35 -2.51 5.52
CA ASP A 73 -6.15 -1.91 6.08
C ASP A 73 -4.92 -2.77 5.85
N VAL A 74 -3.76 -2.11 5.87
CA VAL A 74 -2.43 -2.74 5.89
C VAL A 74 -1.89 -2.60 7.29
N ASP A 75 -1.75 -3.73 7.97
CA ASP A 75 -1.15 -3.77 9.30
C ASP A 75 0.33 -4.13 9.18
N VAL A 76 1.19 -3.28 9.71
CA VAL A 76 2.64 -3.55 9.78
C VAL A 76 3.16 -3.29 11.18
N LEU A 77 4.24 -3.98 11.52
CA LEU A 77 5.12 -3.66 12.63
C LEU A 77 6.44 -3.13 12.05
N LEU A 78 6.92 -2.00 12.55
CA LEU A 78 8.24 -1.47 12.26
C LEU A 78 9.15 -1.66 13.47
N ARG A 79 10.28 -2.34 13.29
CA ARG A 79 11.30 -2.57 14.32
C ARG A 79 12.28 -1.40 14.38
N LEU A 80 11.77 -0.20 14.70
CA LEU A 80 12.57 1.00 14.94
C LEU A 80 12.05 1.73 16.19
N PRO A 81 12.86 2.60 16.82
CA PRO A 81 12.39 3.50 17.85
C PRO A 81 11.22 4.37 17.37
N ARG A 82 10.27 4.67 18.26
CA ARG A 82 9.05 5.45 17.94
C ARG A 82 9.32 6.77 17.20
N PRO A 83 10.33 7.59 17.57
CA PRO A 83 10.62 8.83 16.86
C PRO A 83 10.96 8.63 15.38
N GLU A 84 11.48 7.46 15.00
CA GLU A 84 11.88 7.14 13.62
C GLU A 84 10.73 6.68 12.73
N ILE A 85 9.58 6.29 13.29
CA ILE A 85 8.46 5.72 12.51
C ILE A 85 7.91 6.76 11.53
N GLY A 86 7.60 7.98 12.00
CA GLY A 86 7.06 9.06 11.17
C GLY A 86 8.02 9.46 10.04
N PRO A 87 9.28 9.81 10.33
CA PRO A 87 10.30 10.10 9.33
C PRO A 87 10.50 8.97 8.32
N THR A 88 10.53 7.71 8.76
CA THR A 88 10.70 6.55 7.86
C THR A 88 9.51 6.40 6.91
N LEU A 89 8.28 6.56 7.41
CA LEU A 89 7.08 6.54 6.57
C LEU A 89 7.05 7.68 5.55
N LEU A 90 7.47 8.89 5.94
CA LEU A 90 7.57 10.03 5.02
C LEU A 90 8.62 9.80 3.94
N ARG A 91 9.81 9.29 4.29
CA ARG A 91 10.83 8.91 3.31
C ARG A 91 10.30 7.87 2.32
N ALA A 92 9.60 6.85 2.80
CA ALA A 92 9.00 5.84 1.93
C ALA A 92 7.90 6.41 1.03
N ALA A 93 7.02 7.28 1.54
CA ALA A 93 5.98 7.91 0.74
C ALA A 93 6.55 8.77 -0.41
N ASN A 94 7.68 9.44 -0.16
CA ASN A 94 8.37 10.31 -1.13
C ASN A 94 9.32 9.56 -2.07
N LEU A 95 9.55 8.26 -1.87
CA LEU A 95 10.44 7.48 -2.73
C LEU A 95 9.75 7.23 -4.09
N ASP A 96 10.35 7.75 -5.16
CA ASP A 96 9.99 7.41 -6.52
C ASP A 96 10.68 6.11 -6.95
N LEU A 97 9.87 5.10 -7.31
CA LEU A 97 10.34 3.82 -7.84
C LEU A 97 10.23 3.74 -9.37
N GLY A 98 9.89 4.84 -10.05
CA GLY A 98 9.66 4.88 -11.50
C GLY A 98 8.40 4.11 -11.94
N ASP A 99 7.49 3.81 -11.00
CA ASP A 99 6.29 2.98 -11.20
C ASP A 99 5.00 3.81 -11.42
N TRP A 100 5.13 5.13 -11.58
CA TRP A 100 4.03 6.10 -11.77
C TRP A 100 3.10 6.28 -10.57
N PHE A 101 3.39 5.67 -9.42
CA PHE A 101 2.68 5.91 -8.19
C PHE A 101 3.34 7.01 -7.36
N SER A 102 2.50 7.83 -6.74
CA SER A 102 2.87 8.78 -5.69
C SER A 102 2.00 8.52 -4.46
N PHE A 103 2.56 8.77 -3.28
CA PHE A 103 1.90 8.50 -2.02
C PHE A 103 1.96 9.71 -1.11
N MET A 104 0.86 9.96 -0.41
CA MET A 104 0.82 10.91 0.71
C MET A 104 0.40 10.16 1.95
N VAL A 105 1.09 10.42 3.06
CA VAL A 105 0.82 9.82 4.36
C VAL A 105 0.43 10.89 5.35
N GLN A 106 -0.64 10.65 6.10
CA GLN A 106 -1.12 11.55 7.15
C GLN A 106 -1.39 10.74 8.40
N ARG A 107 -0.86 11.18 9.54
CA ARG A 107 -1.11 10.52 10.82
C ARG A 107 -2.56 10.80 11.25
N ASP A 108 -3.29 9.75 11.63
CA ASP A 108 -4.55 9.88 12.35
C ASP A 108 -4.22 10.27 13.80
N PRO A 109 -4.66 11.44 14.29
CA PRO A 109 -4.40 11.86 15.67
C PRO A 109 -5.21 11.04 16.69
N THR A 110 -6.23 10.29 16.22
CA THR A 110 -7.09 9.50 17.09
C THR A 110 -6.33 8.31 17.66
N PRO A 111 -6.26 8.14 19.00
CA PRO A 111 -5.67 6.97 19.60
C PRO A 111 -6.39 5.69 19.18
N LEU A 112 -5.64 4.60 19.02
CA LEU A 112 -6.23 3.29 18.73
C LEU A 112 -6.81 2.69 20.02
N PRO A 113 -8.10 2.33 20.06
CA PRO A 113 -8.70 1.72 21.25
C PRO A 113 -8.03 0.40 21.62
N GLY A 114 -7.76 0.18 22.92
CA GLY A 114 -7.26 -1.09 23.44
C GLY A 114 -5.79 -1.40 23.10
N LEU A 115 -5.12 -0.54 22.34
CA LEU A 115 -3.68 -0.48 22.31
C LEU A 115 -3.30 0.63 23.30
N ALA A 116 -2.32 0.41 24.16
CA ALA A 116 -1.66 1.52 24.87
C ALA A 116 -1.03 2.48 23.83
N ASP A 117 0.00 3.26 24.19
CA ASP A 117 0.71 4.09 23.21
C ASP A 117 1.23 3.34 21.97
N GLY A 118 1.20 1.99 21.94
CA GLY A 118 1.82 1.08 20.97
C GLY A 118 1.43 1.22 19.49
N GLY A 119 0.20 1.60 19.17
CA GLY A 119 -0.30 1.54 17.79
C GLY A 119 -0.61 2.90 17.19
N TRP A 120 -0.10 3.18 16.00
CA TRP A 120 -0.40 4.39 15.23
C TRP A 120 -1.15 4.04 13.96
N ARG A 121 -2.14 4.86 13.61
CA ARG A 121 -2.82 4.80 12.31
C ARG A 121 -2.35 5.94 11.42
N PHE A 122 -2.14 5.61 10.15
CA PHE A 122 -1.86 6.56 9.10
C PHE A 122 -2.84 6.35 7.96
N PHE A 123 -3.40 7.45 7.44
CA PHE A 123 -4.11 7.46 6.17
C PHE A 123 -3.10 7.58 5.04
N VAL A 124 -3.23 6.71 4.04
CA VAL A 124 -2.37 6.69 2.86
C VAL A 124 -3.21 6.98 1.62
N ASN A 125 -2.92 8.07 0.92
CA ASN A 125 -3.50 8.37 -0.37
C ASN A 125 -2.53 7.94 -1.46
N ALA A 126 -2.94 6.98 -2.29
CA ALA A 126 -2.20 6.56 -3.47
C ALA A 126 -2.75 7.28 -4.70
N ARG A 127 -1.87 7.92 -5.47
CA ARG A 127 -2.21 8.55 -6.74
C ARG A 127 -1.37 7.94 -7.84
N LEU A 128 -2.03 7.59 -8.92
CA LEU A 128 -1.35 7.24 -10.15
C LEU A 128 -1.16 8.51 -10.97
N SER A 129 0.08 9.02 -10.98
CA SER A 129 0.39 10.27 -11.66
C SER A 129 0.46 10.06 -13.16
N VAL A 130 -0.15 10.99 -13.90
CA VAL A 130 -0.06 11.07 -15.36
C VAL A 130 1.07 11.99 -15.83
N ILE A 131 1.72 12.71 -14.89
CA ILE A 131 2.81 13.67 -15.13
C ILE A 131 3.97 13.32 -14.19
N ARG A 132 5.21 13.29 -14.70
CA ARG A 132 6.42 13.11 -13.89
C ARG A 132 6.92 14.45 -13.40
#